data_AF-A0AAW2KKZ3-F1
#
_entry.id   AF-A0AAW2KKZ3-F1
#
_cell.length_a   1.000
_cell.length_b   1.000
_cell.length_c   1.000
_cell.angle_alpha   90.00
_cell.angle_beta   90.00
_cell.angle_gamma   90.00
#
_symmetry.space_group_name_H-M   'P 1'
#
loop_
_entity.id
_entity.type
_entity.pdbx_description
1 polymer ?
#
loop_
_entity_poly.entity_id
_entity_poly.type
_entity_poly.pdbx_seq_one_letter_code
_entity_poly.pdbx_strand_id
1 'polypeptide(L)'
;MAFPPVPTPNFSGETFALLGVLMVGVLFNNQHYTSSPEAAAAAVIKAGLDLDCGPFLAVHTENAVQKGLVSEAEVSEAVANTVTVQMRLGMFDGEPSAQPYGKLGPKDVCSTSHQELALEAARQGIVLLKNDGPVLPLSRRRHPSVAVIGPNSDATLTMIGNYAGVPCGYTTPLQGIGKYTRTIHEAGCGDVACANDTLFGGAVGAAAQADATVLVMGLDQSIEAEFVDRAGLLLPGRQQELISKVASASKGPTILVLMSGGPVDVSFAHNDPRIGAILWAGYPGQAGGAAIADVLFGTHNPGAKLPMTWYPQEYLNNLPMTTMDMRADPSRNYPGRTYRVHVDVKNTGSRDGSHTLLVFSSPPGGDWAPQKQLVAFEKVSVRAGEQRRVGVSIRVCKYLSVVDRLGVRRIPMGEHGLHIGDARHAISLEAQTIGVIRS
;
A
#
# COMPACT_ATOMS: atom_id res chain seq x y z
N MET A 1 -6.04 13.83 -37.15
CA MET A 1 -7.17 12.89 -37.01
C MET A 1 -7.78 13.11 -35.65
N ALA A 2 -8.97 13.70 -35.59
CA ALA A 2 -9.68 13.89 -34.32
C ALA A 2 -10.30 12.56 -33.91
N PHE A 3 -9.95 12.06 -32.73
CA PHE A 3 -10.64 10.91 -32.14
C PHE A 3 -12.05 11.35 -31.72
N PRO A 4 -13.08 10.50 -31.89
CA PRO A 4 -14.41 10.80 -31.37
C PRO A 4 -14.39 10.88 -29.84
N PRO A 5 -15.25 11.71 -29.22
CA PRO A 5 -15.34 11.80 -27.77
C PRO A 5 -15.75 10.46 -27.19
N VAL A 6 -14.90 9.92 -26.31
CA VAL A 6 -15.23 8.77 -25.47
C VAL A 6 -16.27 9.22 -24.44
N PRO A 7 -17.38 8.49 -24.22
CA PRO A 7 -18.34 8.85 -23.18
C PRO A 7 -17.64 8.94 -21.82
N THR A 8 -17.62 10.15 -21.27
CA THR A 8 -17.10 10.41 -19.93
C THR A 8 -18.04 9.79 -18.89
N PRO A 9 -17.53 9.22 -17.79
CA PRO A 9 -18.38 8.86 -16.66
C PRO A 9 -19.14 10.10 -16.19
N ASN A 10 -20.42 9.95 -15.82
CA ASN A 10 -21.18 11.02 -15.15
C ASN A 10 -20.53 11.32 -13.80
N PHE A 11 -19.60 12.28 -13.78
CA PHE A 11 -19.05 12.85 -12.56
C PHE A 11 -19.94 14.01 -12.13
N SER A 12 -20.50 13.92 -10.92
CA SER A 12 -21.25 15.01 -10.29
C SER A 12 -20.37 15.85 -9.33
N GLY A 13 -19.06 15.87 -9.56
CA GLY A 13 -18.05 16.50 -8.70
C GLY A 13 -16.89 17.09 -9.50
N GLU A 14 -16.13 17.95 -8.84
CA GLU A 14 -14.97 18.69 -9.39
C GLU A 14 -13.92 17.75 -9.97
N THR A 15 -13.27 18.18 -11.05
CA THR A 15 -12.06 17.52 -11.53
C THR A 15 -10.86 18.17 -10.86
N PHE A 16 -10.38 17.54 -9.79
CA PHE A 16 -9.11 17.90 -9.20
C PHE A 16 -7.95 17.40 -10.06
N ALA A 17 -6.97 18.27 -10.32
CA ALA A 17 -5.63 17.82 -10.58
C ALA A 17 -5.14 17.00 -9.36
N LEU A 18 -4.98 15.68 -9.55
CA LEU A 18 -4.14 14.85 -8.68
C LEU A 18 -2.78 15.53 -8.52
N LEU A 19 -2.06 15.28 -7.42
CA LEU A 19 -0.73 15.87 -7.23
C LEU A 19 0.25 15.61 -8.40
N GLY A 20 -0.01 14.66 -9.31
CA GLY A 20 0.76 14.48 -10.56
C GLY A 20 0.51 15.54 -11.65
N VAL A 21 -0.56 16.33 -11.55
CA VAL A 21 -0.87 17.52 -12.35
C VAL A 21 -0.59 18.79 -11.52
N LEU A 22 0.25 18.69 -10.48
CA LEU A 22 0.59 19.74 -9.49
C LEU A 22 1.09 21.07 -10.03
N MET A 23 1.29 21.22 -11.33
CA MET A 23 1.58 22.52 -11.90
C MET A 23 1.18 22.43 -13.35
N VAL A 24 0.21 23.23 -13.77
CA VAL A 24 0.03 23.56 -15.19
C VAL A 24 1.37 24.00 -15.82
N GLY A 25 2.28 24.51 -14.99
CA GLY A 25 3.69 24.74 -15.30
C GLY A 25 4.46 23.52 -15.81
N VAL A 26 4.27 22.30 -15.31
CA VAL A 26 5.00 21.09 -15.81
C VAL A 26 4.62 20.80 -17.27
N LEU A 27 3.34 20.96 -17.60
CA LEU A 27 2.81 20.74 -18.95
C LEU A 27 3.49 21.67 -19.98
N PHE A 28 3.82 22.89 -19.58
CA PHE A 28 4.54 23.86 -20.41
C PHE A 28 6.07 23.75 -20.28
N ASN A 29 6.61 23.90 -19.07
CA ASN A 29 8.04 24.03 -18.79
C ASN A 29 8.84 22.74 -19.02
N ASN A 30 8.24 21.57 -18.80
CA ASN A 30 8.94 20.29 -18.83
C ASN A 30 8.47 19.39 -19.97
N GLN A 31 7.15 19.33 -20.21
CA GLN A 31 6.58 18.47 -21.25
C GLN A 31 6.50 19.16 -22.61
N HIS A 32 6.59 20.50 -22.65
CA HIS A 32 6.49 21.32 -23.86
C HIS A 32 5.23 21.02 -24.69
N TYR A 33 4.12 20.73 -24.01
CA TYR A 33 2.85 20.35 -24.67
C TYR A 33 2.23 21.52 -25.43
N THR A 34 2.38 22.74 -24.93
CA THR A 34 1.89 23.96 -25.59
C THR A 34 3.04 24.89 -25.97
N SER A 35 2.77 25.78 -26.93
CA SER A 35 3.74 26.76 -27.44
C SER A 35 3.90 28.00 -26.56
N SER A 36 2.95 28.26 -25.65
CA SER A 36 2.99 29.40 -24.73
C SER A 36 2.35 29.03 -23.38
N PRO A 37 2.66 29.77 -22.30
CA PRO A 37 2.05 29.53 -21.00
C PRO A 37 0.56 29.87 -20.98
N GLU A 38 0.10 30.87 -21.74
CA GLU A 38 -1.34 31.17 -21.88
C GLU A 38 -2.08 30.08 -22.65
N ALA A 39 -1.43 29.48 -23.65
CA ALA A 39 -1.98 28.32 -24.35
C ALA A 39 -2.08 27.11 -23.41
N ALA A 40 -1.14 26.92 -22.47
CA ALA A 40 -1.26 25.89 -21.43
C ALA A 40 -2.44 26.16 -20.49
N ALA A 41 -2.57 27.39 -19.98
CA ALA A 41 -3.69 27.78 -19.12
C ALA A 41 -5.05 27.57 -19.80
N ALA A 42 -5.18 28.00 -21.05
CA ALA A 42 -6.38 27.76 -21.84
C ALA A 42 -6.66 26.28 -22.08
N ALA A 43 -5.64 25.49 -22.42
CA ALA A 43 -5.79 24.06 -22.70
C ALA A 43 -6.29 23.28 -21.49
N VAL A 44 -5.77 23.55 -20.29
CA VAL A 44 -6.18 22.82 -19.09
C VAL A 44 -7.58 23.23 -18.59
N ILE A 45 -7.94 24.52 -18.65
CA ILE A 45 -9.29 24.98 -18.29
C ILE A 45 -10.32 24.35 -19.24
N LYS A 46 -10.05 24.38 -20.55
CA LYS A 46 -10.91 23.74 -21.56
C LYS A 46 -11.00 22.23 -21.45
N ALA A 47 -9.98 21.60 -20.86
CA ALA A 47 -9.98 20.18 -20.54
C ALA A 47 -10.77 19.86 -19.25
N GLY A 48 -11.28 20.87 -18.55
CA GLY A 48 -12.07 20.72 -17.33
C GLY A 48 -11.28 20.83 -16.02
N LEU A 49 -10.07 21.42 -16.03
CA LEU A 49 -9.34 21.70 -14.80
C LEU A 49 -9.94 22.93 -14.10
N ASP A 50 -10.58 22.71 -12.95
CA ASP A 50 -11.25 23.78 -12.20
C ASP A 50 -10.28 24.58 -11.29
N LEU A 51 -9.24 23.91 -10.75
CA LEU A 51 -8.34 24.46 -9.73
C LEU A 51 -6.88 24.08 -10.02
N ASP A 52 -5.96 25.05 -9.93
CA ASP A 52 -4.52 24.86 -10.01
C ASP A 52 -3.88 24.91 -8.63
N CYS A 53 -3.09 23.88 -8.30
CA CYS A 53 -2.32 23.83 -7.07
C CYS A 53 -0.96 24.51 -7.29
N GLY A 54 -1.01 25.80 -7.62
CA GLY A 54 0.15 26.59 -8.02
C GLY A 54 -0.26 27.96 -8.53
N PRO A 55 0.71 28.84 -8.87
CA PRO A 55 0.41 30.19 -9.33
C PRO A 55 0.10 30.25 -10.83
N PHE A 56 0.19 29.14 -11.58
CA PHE A 56 0.30 29.19 -13.03
C PHE A 56 -0.99 29.72 -13.68
N LEU A 57 -2.16 29.19 -13.27
CA LEU A 57 -3.43 29.74 -13.74
C LEU A 57 -3.62 31.18 -13.27
N ALA A 58 -3.27 31.50 -12.02
CA ALA A 58 -3.40 32.87 -11.50
C ALA A 58 -2.58 33.89 -12.31
N VAL A 59 -1.40 33.50 -12.80
CA VAL A 59 -0.49 34.38 -13.55
C VAL A 59 -0.85 34.48 -15.03
N HIS A 60 -1.33 33.40 -15.66
CA HIS A 60 -1.45 33.33 -17.12
C HIS A 60 -2.88 33.37 -17.66
N THR A 61 -3.90 33.14 -16.84
CA THR A 61 -5.29 33.02 -17.33
C THR A 61 -5.83 34.35 -17.86
N GLU A 62 -5.53 35.48 -17.22
CA GLU A 62 -6.00 36.79 -17.71
C GLU A 62 -5.49 37.08 -19.13
N ASN A 63 -4.19 36.90 -19.37
CA ASN A 63 -3.61 37.07 -20.70
C ASN A 63 -4.15 36.04 -21.70
N ALA A 64 -4.49 34.82 -21.25
CA ALA A 64 -5.13 33.83 -22.10
C ALA A 64 -6.54 34.30 -22.54
N VAL A 65 -7.29 34.95 -21.66
CA VAL A 65 -8.59 35.56 -21.98
C VAL A 65 -8.42 36.74 -22.93
N GLN A 66 -7.47 37.65 -22.65
CA GLN A 66 -7.21 38.81 -23.52
C GLN A 66 -6.79 38.40 -24.95
N LYS A 67 -6.06 37.28 -25.09
CA LYS A 67 -5.68 36.69 -26.37
C LYS A 67 -6.80 35.86 -27.02
N GLY A 68 -7.97 35.73 -26.38
CA GLY A 68 -9.10 34.93 -26.87
C GLY A 68 -8.85 33.41 -26.86
N LEU A 69 -7.85 32.93 -26.11
CA LEU A 69 -7.50 31.51 -26.03
C LEU A 69 -8.45 30.73 -25.14
N VAL A 70 -9.06 31.38 -24.15
CA VAL A 70 -10.12 30.88 -23.26
C VAL A 70 -11.09 32.03 -23.00
N SER A 71 -12.37 31.74 -22.82
CA SER A 71 -13.40 32.74 -22.55
C SER A 71 -13.56 32.98 -21.05
N GLU A 72 -14.05 34.17 -20.68
CA GLU A 72 -14.41 34.48 -19.29
C GLU A 72 -15.51 33.54 -18.77
N ALA A 73 -16.40 33.05 -19.65
CA ALA A 73 -17.43 32.08 -19.30
C ALA A 73 -16.84 30.73 -18.88
N GLU A 74 -15.84 30.21 -19.61
CA GLU A 74 -15.12 28.96 -19.25
C GLU A 74 -14.36 29.12 -17.93
N VAL A 75 -13.76 30.29 -17.67
CA VAL A 75 -13.13 30.59 -16.38
C VAL A 75 -14.17 30.68 -15.26
N SER A 76 -15.31 31.32 -15.52
CA SER A 76 -16.40 31.47 -14.56
C SER A 76 -17.02 30.12 -14.18
N GLU A 77 -17.10 29.18 -15.11
CA GLU A 77 -17.57 27.82 -14.85
C GLU A 77 -16.63 27.07 -13.89
N ALA A 78 -15.32 27.13 -14.12
CA ALA A 78 -14.30 26.55 -13.22
C ALA A 78 -14.39 27.11 -11.79
N VAL A 79 -14.56 28.44 -11.67
CA VAL A 79 -14.76 29.10 -10.38
C VAL A 79 -16.09 28.69 -9.74
N ALA A 80 -17.17 28.65 -10.51
CA ALA A 80 -18.49 28.25 -10.01
C ALA A 80 -18.48 26.81 -9.46
N ASN A 81 -17.78 25.88 -10.11
CA ASN A 81 -17.59 24.52 -9.62
C ASN A 81 -16.91 24.52 -8.24
N THR A 82 -15.79 25.25 -8.13
CA THR A 82 -15.01 25.39 -6.89
C THR A 82 -15.82 25.98 -5.73
N VAL A 83 -16.58 27.05 -6.00
CA VAL A 83 -17.40 27.71 -4.98
C VAL A 83 -18.61 26.85 -4.61
N THR A 84 -19.18 26.09 -5.55
CA THR A 84 -20.31 25.20 -5.29
C THR A 84 -19.96 24.14 -4.25
N VAL A 85 -18.73 23.60 -4.27
CA VAL A 85 -18.29 22.64 -3.23
C VAL A 85 -18.11 23.33 -1.88
N GLN A 86 -17.57 24.54 -1.82
CA GLN A 86 -17.50 25.31 -0.58
C GLN A 86 -18.89 25.60 0.00
N MET A 87 -19.88 25.90 -0.85
CA MET A 87 -21.28 26.03 -0.45
C MET A 87 -21.84 24.72 0.10
N ARG A 88 -21.59 23.57 -0.56
CA ARG A 88 -22.01 22.25 -0.06
C ARG A 88 -21.39 21.88 1.30
N LEU A 89 -20.22 22.41 1.60
CA LEU A 89 -19.53 22.27 2.89
C LEU A 89 -20.05 23.24 3.95
N GLY A 90 -21.01 24.10 3.62
CA GLY A 90 -21.62 25.06 4.54
C GLY A 90 -20.73 26.26 4.87
N MET A 91 -19.69 26.54 4.08
CA MET A 91 -18.77 27.65 4.33
C MET A 91 -19.43 29.04 4.25
N PHE A 92 -20.62 29.12 3.65
CA PHE A 92 -21.40 30.34 3.48
C PHE A 92 -22.70 30.35 4.29
N ASP A 93 -22.93 29.34 5.15
CA ASP A 93 -24.20 29.13 5.85
C ASP A 93 -24.27 29.89 7.21
N GLY A 94 -23.50 30.97 7.35
CA GLY A 94 -23.48 31.82 8.55
C GLY A 94 -22.51 31.32 9.62
N GLU A 95 -22.95 31.31 10.88
CA GLU A 95 -22.10 31.03 12.05
C GLU A 95 -21.53 29.59 11.99
N PRO A 96 -20.19 29.39 11.87
CA PRO A 96 -19.61 28.07 11.68
C PRO A 96 -19.94 27.10 12.81
N SER A 97 -20.01 27.59 14.05
CA SER A 97 -20.33 26.78 15.23
C SER A 97 -21.76 26.19 15.24
N ALA A 98 -22.66 26.77 14.43
CA ALA A 98 -24.02 26.27 14.24
C ALA A 98 -24.11 25.17 13.15
N GLN A 99 -23.06 24.96 12.36
CA GLN A 99 -23.02 24.00 11.26
C GLN A 99 -22.71 22.56 11.74
N PRO A 100 -23.01 21.51 10.93
CA PRO A 100 -22.84 20.11 11.33
C PRO A 100 -21.45 19.73 11.87
N TYR A 101 -20.39 20.37 11.36
CA TYR A 101 -19.00 20.12 11.76
C TYR A 101 -18.44 21.18 12.73
N GLY A 102 -19.21 22.23 13.05
CA GLY A 102 -18.76 23.40 13.82
C GLY A 102 -18.35 23.15 15.27
N LYS A 103 -18.66 21.96 15.80
CA LYS A 103 -18.36 21.57 17.19
C LYS A 103 -17.07 20.77 17.32
N LEU A 104 -16.45 20.39 16.20
CA LEU A 104 -15.16 19.70 16.18
C LEU A 104 -14.05 20.70 16.53
N GLY A 105 -13.12 20.28 17.39
CA GLY A 105 -11.98 21.11 17.77
C GLY A 105 -10.83 20.32 18.38
N PRO A 106 -9.86 20.99 19.02
CA PRO A 106 -8.65 20.35 19.55
C PRO A 106 -8.89 19.21 20.53
N LYS A 107 -10.01 19.23 21.27
CA LYS A 107 -10.40 18.15 22.19
C LYS A 107 -10.76 16.84 21.49
N ASP A 108 -11.16 16.92 20.23
CA ASP A 108 -11.57 15.77 19.41
C ASP A 108 -10.37 15.17 18.67
N VAL A 109 -9.27 15.93 18.57
CA VAL A 109 -7.97 15.46 18.06
C VAL A 109 -7.26 14.65 19.16
N CYS A 110 -6.55 13.59 18.77
CA CYS A 110 -5.78 12.75 19.71
C CYS A 110 -6.61 12.08 20.82
N SER A 111 -7.93 11.93 20.65
CA SER A 111 -8.77 11.18 21.58
C SER A 111 -8.27 9.73 21.74
N THR A 112 -8.55 9.10 22.87
CA THR A 112 -8.15 7.71 23.14
C THR A 112 -8.65 6.76 22.04
N SER A 113 -9.88 6.96 21.56
CA SER A 113 -10.45 6.13 20.48
C SER A 113 -9.68 6.29 19.15
N HIS A 114 -9.19 7.48 18.82
CA HIS A 114 -8.36 7.69 17.62
C HIS A 114 -7.00 7.01 17.75
N GLN A 115 -6.38 7.07 18.94
CA GLN A 115 -5.09 6.40 19.20
C GLN A 115 -5.24 4.87 19.18
N GLU A 116 -6.34 4.35 19.75
CA GLU A 116 -6.68 2.92 19.71
C GLU A 116 -6.96 2.45 18.28
N LEU A 117 -7.66 3.24 17.47
CA LEU A 117 -7.90 2.94 16.06
C LEU A 117 -6.59 2.89 15.27
N ALA A 118 -5.65 3.81 15.52
CA ALA A 118 -4.33 3.79 14.88
C ALA A 118 -3.52 2.53 15.26
N LEU A 119 -3.55 2.13 16.53
CA LEU A 119 -2.94 0.88 17.00
C LEU A 119 -3.59 -0.34 16.36
N GLU A 120 -4.91 -0.37 16.28
CA GLU A 120 -5.65 -1.47 15.68
C GLU A 120 -5.39 -1.59 14.17
N ALA A 121 -5.34 -0.46 13.46
CA ALA A 121 -4.95 -0.44 12.04
C ALA A 121 -3.56 -1.04 11.82
N ALA A 122 -2.59 -0.67 12.67
CA ALA A 122 -1.23 -1.22 12.61
C ALA A 122 -1.21 -2.74 12.89
N ARG A 123 -1.89 -3.21 13.96
CA ARG A 123 -2.01 -4.64 14.28
C ARG A 123 -2.61 -5.44 13.12
N GLN A 124 -3.70 -4.93 12.56
CA GLN A 124 -4.45 -5.57 11.49
C GLN A 124 -3.72 -5.54 10.13
N GLY A 125 -2.70 -4.67 9.98
CA GLY A 125 -1.89 -4.50 8.77
C GLY A 125 -0.58 -5.30 8.76
N ILE A 126 -0.06 -5.74 9.90
CA ILE A 126 1.19 -6.52 9.97
C ILE A 126 1.00 -7.90 9.31
N VAL A 127 1.89 -8.21 8.38
CA VAL A 127 1.89 -9.47 7.61
C VAL A 127 2.99 -10.40 8.14
N LEU A 128 2.62 -11.64 8.43
CA LEU A 128 3.54 -12.74 8.72
C LEU A 128 3.94 -13.43 7.41
N LEU A 129 5.20 -13.28 7.01
CA LEU A 129 5.75 -13.82 5.76
C LEU A 129 6.41 -15.20 5.94
N LYS A 130 7.01 -15.43 7.10
CA LYS A 130 7.68 -16.69 7.47
C LYS A 130 7.48 -16.94 8.96
N ASN A 131 7.23 -18.18 9.35
CA ASN A 131 7.26 -18.63 10.73
C ASN A 131 7.57 -20.12 10.76
N ASP A 132 8.86 -20.45 10.75
CA ASP A 132 9.35 -21.82 10.67
C ASP A 132 9.63 -22.35 12.08
N GLY A 133 8.87 -23.37 12.48
CA GLY A 133 8.95 -23.93 13.83
C GLY A 133 8.25 -23.09 14.90
N PRO A 134 8.46 -23.38 16.19
CA PRO A 134 7.77 -22.72 17.30
C PRO A 134 8.42 -21.37 17.67
N VAL A 135 8.72 -20.54 16.68
CA VAL A 135 9.44 -19.26 16.84
C VAL A 135 8.50 -18.19 17.38
N LEU A 136 7.46 -17.84 16.61
CA LEU A 136 6.41 -16.93 17.06
C LEU A 136 5.17 -17.69 17.57
N PRO A 137 4.52 -17.18 18.63
CA PRO A 137 4.91 -15.98 19.38
C PRO A 137 5.98 -16.24 20.46
N LEU A 138 6.73 -15.18 20.74
CA LEU A 138 7.65 -15.10 21.87
C LEU A 138 6.89 -15.22 23.20
N SER A 139 7.55 -15.77 24.21
CA SER A 139 7.03 -15.87 25.57
C SER A 139 7.93 -15.13 26.53
N ARG A 140 7.35 -14.29 27.39
CA ARG A 140 8.07 -13.61 28.48
C ARG A 140 8.82 -14.59 29.40
N ARG A 141 8.32 -15.83 29.53
CA ARG A 141 8.92 -16.87 30.36
C ARG A 141 10.12 -17.55 29.70
N ARG A 142 10.06 -17.78 28.38
CA ARG A 142 11.15 -18.42 27.61
C ARG A 142 12.19 -17.43 27.12
N HIS A 143 11.77 -16.17 26.92
CA HIS A 143 12.60 -15.10 26.37
C HIS A 143 12.54 -13.87 27.31
N PRO A 144 13.08 -13.99 28.55
CA PRO A 144 13.11 -12.89 29.52
C PRO A 144 14.05 -11.74 29.10
N SER A 145 14.87 -11.95 28.06
CA SER A 145 15.61 -10.89 27.40
C SER A 145 15.55 -10.99 25.87
N VAL A 146 15.35 -9.85 25.21
CA VAL A 146 15.30 -9.74 23.74
C VAL A 146 16.31 -8.71 23.26
N ALA A 147 17.17 -9.10 22.31
CA ALA A 147 17.99 -8.16 21.57
C ALA A 147 17.11 -7.46 20.51
N VAL A 148 17.05 -6.14 20.54
CA VAL A 148 16.29 -5.32 19.58
C VAL A 148 17.31 -4.55 18.75
N ILE A 149 17.48 -4.95 17.50
CA ILE A 149 18.61 -4.52 16.67
C ILE A 149 18.14 -3.93 15.36
N GLY A 150 18.81 -2.88 14.86
CA GLY A 150 18.63 -2.39 13.50
C GLY A 150 18.31 -0.89 13.42
N PRO A 151 18.48 -0.28 12.25
CA PRO A 151 18.30 1.16 12.08
C PRO A 151 16.86 1.62 12.35
N ASN A 152 15.89 0.72 12.21
CA ASN A 152 14.48 1.02 12.48
C ASN A 152 14.01 0.57 13.89
N SER A 153 14.92 0.07 14.73
CA SER A 153 14.57 -0.53 16.03
C SER A 153 14.06 0.47 17.08
N ASP A 154 14.49 1.73 17.00
CA ASP A 154 14.00 2.84 17.84
C ASP A 154 13.46 4.00 16.99
N ALA A 155 12.89 3.67 15.82
CA ALA A 155 12.40 4.67 14.87
C ALA A 155 11.11 5.36 15.33
N THR A 156 10.99 6.65 15.01
CA THR A 156 9.77 7.45 15.10
C THR A 156 9.31 7.90 13.71
N LEU A 157 10.14 8.70 13.02
CA LEU A 157 9.83 9.27 11.71
C LEU A 157 9.62 8.21 10.64
N THR A 158 10.44 7.15 10.61
CA THR A 158 10.25 6.07 9.64
C THR A 158 8.87 5.43 9.77
N MET A 159 8.28 5.34 10.97
CA MET A 159 6.98 4.69 11.15
C MET A 159 5.84 5.43 10.46
N ILE A 160 5.94 6.73 10.20
CA ILE A 160 4.84 7.55 9.67
C ILE A 160 4.87 7.75 8.15
N GLY A 161 5.92 7.29 7.46
CA GLY A 161 6.03 7.42 6.01
C GLY A 161 6.11 8.88 5.54
N ASN A 162 5.41 9.21 4.46
CA ASN A 162 5.24 10.57 3.94
C ASN A 162 3.81 11.10 4.15
N TYR A 163 3.57 12.37 3.79
CA TYR A 163 2.27 13.04 3.90
C TYR A 163 1.67 12.97 5.32
N ALA A 164 2.53 12.95 6.34
CA ALA A 164 2.16 12.83 7.74
C ALA A 164 2.34 14.16 8.49
N GLY A 165 1.35 14.50 9.32
CA GLY A 165 1.48 15.56 10.33
C GLY A 165 2.19 15.10 11.59
N VAL A 166 2.25 15.96 12.61
CA VAL A 166 2.82 15.61 13.92
C VAL A 166 1.85 14.70 14.70
N PRO A 167 2.22 13.44 15.02
CA PRO A 167 1.36 12.54 15.77
C PRO A 167 1.25 12.93 17.24
N CYS A 168 0.22 12.38 17.90
CA CYS A 168 -0.05 12.61 19.33
C CYS A 168 1.06 12.08 20.27
N GLY A 169 1.86 11.14 19.77
CA GLY A 169 2.94 10.48 20.50
C GLY A 169 3.43 9.28 19.72
N TYR A 170 4.61 8.77 20.04
CA TYR A 170 5.18 7.59 19.39
C TYR A 170 5.35 6.45 20.38
N THR A 171 5.14 5.22 19.93
CA THR A 171 5.71 4.03 20.56
C THR A 171 6.63 3.35 19.57
N THR A 172 7.94 3.44 19.80
CA THR A 172 8.96 2.81 18.94
C THR A 172 8.96 1.29 19.11
N PRO A 173 9.51 0.50 18.16
CA PRO A 173 9.60 -0.95 18.33
C PRO A 173 10.35 -1.37 19.60
N LEU A 174 11.43 -0.67 19.95
CA LEU A 174 12.16 -0.84 21.20
C LEU A 174 11.24 -0.64 22.42
N GLN A 175 10.50 0.47 22.48
CA GLN A 175 9.57 0.76 23.57
C GLN A 175 8.43 -0.27 23.65
N GLY A 176 7.89 -0.68 22.50
CA GLY A 176 6.84 -1.70 22.41
C GLY A 176 7.29 -3.04 22.98
N ILE A 177 8.46 -3.53 22.54
CA ILE A 177 9.03 -4.81 23.01
C ILE A 177 9.42 -4.70 24.49
N GLY A 178 9.95 -3.55 24.92
CA GLY A 178 10.30 -3.26 26.31
C GLY A 178 9.16 -3.35 27.31
N LYS A 179 7.89 -3.19 26.86
CA LYS A 179 6.70 -3.43 27.71
C LYS A 179 6.52 -4.89 28.08
N TYR A 180 7.03 -5.82 27.26
CA TYR A 180 6.88 -7.25 27.47
C TYR A 180 8.06 -7.87 28.21
N THR A 181 9.29 -7.46 27.89
CA THR A 181 10.49 -8.12 28.39
C THR A 181 11.69 -7.17 28.41
N ARG A 182 12.78 -7.56 29.08
CA ARG A 182 14.00 -6.74 29.12
C ARG A 182 14.61 -6.68 27.72
N THR A 183 14.93 -5.48 27.25
CA THR A 183 15.56 -5.27 25.94
C THR A 183 17.05 -5.00 26.06
N ILE A 184 17.83 -5.52 25.12
CA ILE A 184 19.22 -5.14 24.86
C ILE A 184 19.22 -4.48 23.47
N HIS A 185 19.46 -3.18 23.41
CA HIS A 185 19.28 -2.40 22.19
C HIS A 185 20.62 -2.04 21.56
N GLU A 186 20.71 -2.22 20.25
CA GLU A 186 21.86 -1.82 19.44
C GLU A 186 21.38 -1.43 18.04
N ALA A 187 21.77 -0.26 17.53
CA ALA A 187 21.32 0.18 16.21
C ALA A 187 21.89 -0.71 15.09
N GLY A 188 23.12 -1.20 15.22
CA GLY A 188 23.81 -2.03 14.22
C GLY A 188 24.18 -1.29 12.93
N CYS A 189 23.38 -0.33 12.48
CA CYS A 189 23.68 0.66 11.45
C CYS A 189 23.31 2.04 11.99
N GLY A 190 23.98 3.11 11.52
CA GLY A 190 23.64 4.48 11.93
C GLY A 190 22.29 4.98 11.37
N ASP A 191 21.90 4.45 10.20
CA ASP A 191 20.68 4.77 9.48
C ASP A 191 20.29 3.58 8.57
N VAL A 192 19.20 3.72 7.81
CA VAL A 192 18.78 2.68 6.85
C VAL A 192 19.75 2.52 5.67
N ALA A 193 20.53 3.55 5.31
CA ALA A 193 21.51 3.44 4.23
C ALA A 193 22.64 2.48 4.60
N CYS A 194 22.93 2.33 5.90
CA CYS A 194 23.88 1.35 6.46
C CYS A 194 25.19 1.27 5.67
N ALA A 195 25.89 2.40 5.56
CA ALA A 195 27.06 2.56 4.70
C ALA A 195 28.32 1.80 5.18
N ASN A 196 28.41 1.47 6.47
CA ASN A 196 29.57 0.78 7.06
C ASN A 196 29.15 -0.18 8.19
N ASP A 197 30.10 -0.96 8.72
CA ASP A 197 29.89 -1.99 9.77
C ASP A 197 30.43 -1.62 11.15
N THR A 198 30.73 -0.34 11.38
CA THR A 198 31.34 0.11 12.65
C THR A 198 30.53 -0.28 13.89
N LEU A 199 29.20 -0.36 13.76
CA LEU A 199 28.28 -0.71 14.85
C LEU A 199 27.89 -2.20 14.89
N PHE A 200 28.45 -3.04 14.00
CA PHE A 200 28.09 -4.46 13.94
C PHE A 200 28.52 -5.22 15.19
N GLY A 201 29.66 -4.86 15.78
CA GLY A 201 30.20 -5.54 16.96
C GLY A 201 29.24 -5.50 18.16
N GLY A 202 28.67 -4.32 18.45
CA GLY A 202 27.67 -4.15 19.49
C GLY A 202 26.44 -5.01 19.25
N ALA A 203 25.87 -4.93 18.04
CA ALA A 203 24.70 -5.71 17.63
C ALA A 203 24.92 -7.23 17.76
N VAL A 204 26.05 -7.73 17.29
CA VAL A 204 26.44 -9.15 17.43
C VAL A 204 26.58 -9.54 18.90
N GLY A 205 27.20 -8.68 19.72
CA GLY A 205 27.34 -8.89 21.16
C GLY A 205 26.00 -8.91 21.91
N ALA A 206 25.06 -8.05 21.54
CA ALA A 206 23.72 -8.01 22.11
C ALA A 206 22.93 -9.29 21.78
N ALA A 207 22.98 -9.73 20.52
CA ALA A 207 22.33 -10.96 20.08
C ALA A 207 22.89 -12.23 20.76
N ALA A 208 24.20 -12.25 21.04
CA ALA A 208 24.83 -13.35 21.77
C ALA A 208 24.45 -13.40 23.26
N GLN A 209 23.91 -12.32 23.82
CA GLN A 209 23.53 -12.23 25.23
C GLN A 209 22.03 -12.42 25.49
N ALA A 210 21.18 -12.18 24.48
CA ALA A 210 19.73 -12.29 24.62
C ALA A 210 19.19 -13.70 24.37
N ASP A 211 17.99 -13.96 24.90
CA ASP A 211 17.28 -15.23 24.73
C ASP A 211 16.52 -15.31 23.40
N ALA A 212 16.28 -14.17 22.76
CA ALA A 212 15.73 -14.05 21.40
C ALA A 212 16.21 -12.74 20.76
N THR A 213 16.21 -12.70 19.43
CA THR A 213 16.69 -11.54 18.66
C THR A 213 15.62 -11.04 17.71
N VAL A 214 15.35 -9.74 17.74
CA VAL A 214 14.44 -9.04 16.82
C VAL A 214 15.25 -8.01 16.04
N LEU A 215 15.39 -8.24 14.73
CA LEU A 215 16.04 -7.35 13.77
C LEU A 215 14.98 -6.47 13.11
N VAL A 216 14.97 -5.16 13.38
CA VAL A 216 14.06 -4.19 12.76
C VAL A 216 14.82 -3.43 11.66
N MET A 217 14.60 -3.88 10.43
CA MET A 217 15.31 -3.48 9.22
C MET A 217 14.34 -2.81 8.25
N GLY A 218 14.84 -2.38 7.09
CA GLY A 218 13.98 -1.92 5.99
C GLY A 218 14.44 -0.60 5.40
N LEU A 219 13.47 0.22 5.03
CA LEU A 219 13.62 1.45 4.25
C LEU A 219 13.08 2.65 5.01
N ASP A 220 13.31 3.84 4.49
CA ASP A 220 12.67 5.09 4.88
C ASP A 220 12.49 6.01 3.66
N GLN A 221 12.09 7.26 3.90
CA GLN A 221 11.85 8.25 2.85
C GLN A 221 13.13 8.76 2.16
N SER A 222 14.32 8.38 2.62
CA SER A 222 15.56 8.61 1.86
C SER A 222 15.75 7.60 0.72
N ILE A 223 15.02 6.47 0.76
CA ILE A 223 15.12 5.39 -0.20
C ILE A 223 13.89 5.31 -1.11
N GLU A 224 12.69 5.51 -0.56
CA GLU A 224 11.43 5.49 -1.32
C GLU A 224 10.52 6.65 -0.91
N ALA A 225 10.37 7.63 -1.80
CA ALA A 225 9.56 8.82 -1.55
C ALA A 225 9.08 9.44 -2.86
N GLU A 226 8.30 10.52 -2.74
CA GLU A 226 8.01 11.37 -3.89
C GLU A 226 9.31 11.91 -4.50
N PHE A 227 9.41 11.89 -5.83
CA PHE A 227 10.63 12.18 -6.60
C PHE A 227 11.80 11.21 -6.39
N VAL A 228 11.63 10.15 -5.60
CA VAL A 228 12.69 9.19 -5.28
C VAL A 228 12.16 7.77 -5.50
N ASP A 229 12.22 7.34 -6.75
CA ASP A 229 12.05 5.92 -7.09
C ASP A 229 13.29 5.13 -6.65
N ARG A 230 13.06 3.89 -6.19
CA ARG A 230 14.16 2.98 -5.84
C ARG A 230 14.89 2.48 -7.08
N ALA A 231 16.21 2.30 -6.93
CA ALA A 231 17.03 1.64 -7.96
C ALA A 231 16.93 0.09 -7.93
N GLY A 232 16.36 -0.49 -6.87
CA GLY A 232 16.25 -1.93 -6.70
C GLY A 232 15.32 -2.35 -5.56
N LEU A 233 15.19 -3.66 -5.38
CA LEU A 233 14.36 -4.31 -4.37
C LEU A 233 15.16 -4.79 -3.15
N LEU A 234 16.49 -4.69 -3.16
CA LEU A 234 17.33 -5.11 -2.04
C LEU A 234 17.22 -4.14 -0.84
N LEU A 235 17.58 -4.64 0.35
CA LEU A 235 17.82 -3.75 1.49
C LEU A 235 19.04 -2.84 1.20
N PRO A 236 19.01 -1.57 1.63
CA PRO A 236 20.12 -0.65 1.39
C PRO A 236 21.39 -1.04 2.14
N GLY A 237 22.51 -0.70 1.51
CA GLY A 237 23.86 -0.86 2.06
C GLY A 237 24.12 -2.25 2.64
N ARG A 238 24.59 -2.29 3.88
CA ARG A 238 25.06 -3.52 4.53
C ARG A 238 24.06 -4.15 5.49
N GLN A 239 22.77 -3.79 5.42
CA GLN A 239 21.74 -4.38 6.29
C GLN A 239 21.66 -5.91 6.16
N GLN A 240 21.79 -6.48 4.96
CA GLN A 240 21.78 -7.94 4.76
C GLN A 240 22.97 -8.63 5.47
N GLU A 241 24.14 -8.00 5.48
CA GLU A 241 25.30 -8.50 6.19
C GLU A 241 25.12 -8.44 7.71
N LEU A 242 24.57 -7.33 8.22
CA LEU A 242 24.20 -7.19 9.63
C LEU A 242 23.25 -8.32 10.05
N ILE A 243 22.19 -8.56 9.27
CA ILE A 243 21.23 -9.64 9.51
C ILE A 243 21.95 -10.99 9.60
N SER A 244 22.81 -11.31 8.64
CA SER A 244 23.53 -12.59 8.61
C SER A 244 24.47 -12.77 9.81
N LYS A 245 25.23 -11.74 10.18
CA LYS A 245 26.15 -11.79 11.34
C LYS A 245 25.41 -11.90 12.66
N VAL A 246 24.33 -11.14 12.83
CA VAL A 246 23.50 -11.20 14.04
C VAL A 246 22.77 -12.54 14.15
N ALA A 247 22.21 -13.06 13.06
CA ALA A 247 21.59 -14.37 13.04
C ALA A 247 22.60 -15.49 13.39
N SER A 248 23.86 -15.36 12.97
CA SER A 248 24.94 -16.30 13.33
C SER A 248 25.27 -16.31 14.82
N ALA A 249 25.16 -15.16 15.48
CA ALA A 249 25.52 -14.99 16.89
C ALA A 249 24.35 -15.20 17.86
N SER A 250 23.12 -15.22 17.34
CA SER A 250 21.91 -15.36 18.14
C SER A 250 21.80 -16.77 18.74
N LYS A 251 21.56 -16.84 20.05
CA LYS A 251 21.36 -18.12 20.77
C LYS A 251 19.96 -18.69 20.60
N GLY A 252 18.98 -17.80 20.48
CA GLY A 252 17.57 -18.14 20.43
C GLY A 252 16.93 -17.80 19.08
N PRO A 253 15.59 -17.77 19.01
CA PRO A 253 14.89 -17.44 17.79
C PRO A 253 15.28 -16.05 17.27
N THR A 254 15.59 -15.97 15.98
CA THR A 254 15.85 -14.71 15.27
C THR A 254 14.64 -14.35 14.42
N ILE A 255 14.11 -13.15 14.61
CA ILE A 255 12.96 -12.61 13.90
C ILE A 255 13.37 -11.36 13.15
N LEU A 256 13.05 -11.32 11.85
CA LEU A 256 13.25 -10.15 11.00
C LEU A 256 11.93 -9.39 10.87
N VAL A 257 11.93 -8.11 11.25
CA VAL A 257 10.82 -7.18 11.06
C VAL A 257 11.23 -6.16 10.00
N LEU A 258 10.47 -6.07 8.93
CA LEU A 258 10.71 -5.16 7.81
C LEU A 258 9.73 -3.98 7.87
N MET A 259 10.28 -2.78 8.00
CA MET A 259 9.55 -1.52 7.84
C MET A 259 9.89 -0.92 6.48
N SER A 260 8.93 -0.98 5.56
CA SER A 260 9.02 -0.42 4.21
C SER A 260 7.61 -0.26 3.64
N GLY A 261 7.39 0.72 2.78
CA GLY A 261 6.21 0.81 1.94
C GLY A 261 6.29 -0.18 0.78
N GLY A 262 7.38 -0.15 0.02
CA GLY A 262 7.60 -1.02 -1.13
C GLY A 262 8.07 -2.45 -0.77
N PRO A 263 7.98 -3.39 -1.73
CA PRO A 263 8.45 -4.76 -1.52
C PRO A 263 9.98 -4.80 -1.42
N VAL A 264 10.50 -5.69 -0.59
CA VAL A 264 11.94 -5.96 -0.45
C VAL A 264 12.19 -7.42 -0.83
N ASP A 265 13.24 -7.69 -1.60
CA ASP A 265 13.66 -9.06 -1.86
C ASP A 265 14.19 -9.70 -0.57
N VAL A 266 13.38 -10.62 -0.03
CA VAL A 266 13.66 -11.35 1.20
C VAL A 266 14.21 -12.74 0.96
N SER A 267 14.54 -13.12 -0.29
CA SER A 267 15.00 -14.47 -0.61
C SER A 267 16.21 -14.88 0.23
N PHE A 268 17.12 -13.93 0.49
CA PHE A 268 18.30 -14.15 1.35
C PHE A 268 17.91 -14.55 2.79
N ALA A 269 16.83 -14.00 3.33
CA ALA A 269 16.38 -14.24 4.70
C ALA A 269 15.37 -15.40 4.78
N HIS A 270 14.53 -15.55 3.75
CA HIS A 270 13.56 -16.63 3.65
C HIS A 270 14.28 -17.99 3.60
N ASN A 271 15.37 -18.08 2.82
CA ASN A 271 16.15 -19.31 2.66
C ASN A 271 17.16 -19.56 3.79
N ASP A 272 17.34 -18.62 4.71
CA ASP A 272 18.23 -18.79 5.86
C ASP A 272 17.50 -19.49 7.03
N PRO A 273 17.90 -20.72 7.42
CA PRO A 273 17.25 -21.44 8.51
C PRO A 273 17.47 -20.80 9.89
N ARG A 274 18.45 -19.89 10.02
CA ARG A 274 18.71 -19.16 11.27
C ARG A 274 17.64 -18.09 11.53
N ILE A 275 16.96 -17.63 10.48
CA ILE A 275 15.89 -16.64 10.56
C ILE A 275 14.57 -17.38 10.64
N GLY A 276 14.06 -17.51 11.87
CA GLY A 276 12.89 -18.31 12.18
C GLY A 276 11.57 -17.65 11.80
N ALA A 277 11.50 -16.32 11.79
CA ALA A 277 10.30 -15.61 11.37
C ALA A 277 10.61 -14.29 10.64
N ILE A 278 9.70 -13.91 9.74
CA ILE A 278 9.76 -12.65 8.99
C ILE A 278 8.39 -11.96 9.08
N LEU A 279 8.38 -10.74 9.57
CA LEU A 279 7.22 -9.84 9.61
C LEU A 279 7.44 -8.65 8.67
N TRP A 280 6.40 -8.25 7.96
CA TRP A 280 6.36 -6.94 7.28
C TRP A 280 5.34 -6.04 8.00
N ALA A 281 5.81 -4.88 8.43
CA ALA A 281 5.04 -3.93 9.24
C ALA A 281 4.59 -2.69 8.45
N GLY A 282 4.97 -2.56 7.17
CA GLY A 282 4.69 -1.34 6.42
C GLY A 282 5.36 -0.12 7.05
N TYR A 283 4.65 1.01 7.03
CA TYR A 283 4.87 2.16 7.90
C TYR A 283 3.75 2.21 8.95
N PRO A 284 3.96 1.64 10.16
CA PRO A 284 2.88 1.29 11.09
C PRO A 284 2.36 2.46 11.95
N GLY A 285 2.75 3.69 11.63
CA GLY A 285 2.25 4.91 12.27
C GLY A 285 2.65 5.07 13.73
N GLN A 286 1.91 5.94 14.43
CA GLN A 286 2.24 6.43 15.77
C GLN A 286 2.39 5.34 16.84
N ALA A 287 1.61 4.26 16.74
CA ALA A 287 1.59 3.16 17.71
C ALA A 287 2.25 1.88 17.16
N GLY A 288 3.04 2.02 16.09
CA GLY A 288 3.55 0.88 15.34
C GLY A 288 4.43 -0.07 16.13
N GLY A 289 5.27 0.44 17.02
CA GLY A 289 6.08 -0.39 17.91
C GLY A 289 5.26 -1.24 18.88
N ALA A 290 4.13 -0.71 19.38
CA ALA A 290 3.20 -1.49 20.20
C ALA A 290 2.54 -2.61 19.38
N ALA A 291 2.09 -2.31 18.16
CA ALA A 291 1.51 -3.32 17.26
C ALA A 291 2.50 -4.44 16.91
N ILE A 292 3.75 -4.10 16.59
CA ILE A 292 4.83 -5.06 16.34
C ILE A 292 5.02 -5.95 17.56
N ALA A 293 5.13 -5.37 18.76
CA ALA A 293 5.29 -6.13 19.99
C ALA A 293 4.10 -7.05 20.26
N ASP A 294 2.87 -6.58 20.04
CA ASP A 294 1.66 -7.38 20.25
C ASP A 294 1.62 -8.63 19.36
N VAL A 295 2.08 -8.50 18.11
CA VAL A 295 2.24 -9.63 17.18
C VAL A 295 3.37 -10.56 17.63
N LEU A 296 4.53 -10.01 18.00
CA LEU A 296 5.68 -10.80 18.42
C LEU A 296 5.38 -11.64 19.67
N PHE A 297 4.62 -11.12 20.64
CA PHE A 297 4.26 -11.82 21.87
C PHE A 297 2.90 -12.53 21.82
N GLY A 298 2.19 -12.44 20.69
CA GLY A 298 0.94 -13.15 20.43
C GLY A 298 -0.24 -12.67 21.28
N THR A 299 -0.22 -11.41 21.70
CA THR A 299 -1.43 -10.71 22.20
C THR A 299 -2.31 -10.25 21.03
N HIS A 300 -1.74 -10.14 19.83
CA HIS A 300 -2.46 -10.08 18.56
C HIS A 300 -1.96 -11.16 17.60
N ASN A 301 -2.87 -11.87 16.92
CA ASN A 301 -2.52 -12.89 15.93
C ASN A 301 -2.62 -12.29 14.52
N PRO A 302 -1.50 -12.23 13.76
CA PRO A 302 -1.46 -11.54 12.47
C PRO A 302 -2.29 -12.30 11.43
N GLY A 303 -3.24 -11.60 10.80
CA GLY A 303 -4.10 -12.16 9.74
C GLY A 303 -4.05 -11.41 8.42
N ALA A 304 -3.20 -10.39 8.32
CA ALA A 304 -3.03 -9.60 7.11
C ALA A 304 -2.44 -10.43 5.95
N LYS A 305 -2.52 -9.88 4.73
CA LYS A 305 -1.94 -10.43 3.50
C LYS A 305 -1.26 -9.29 2.75
N LEU A 306 -0.25 -9.62 1.96
CA LEU A 306 0.45 -8.63 1.14
C LEU A 306 -0.52 -8.01 0.12
N PRO A 307 -0.59 -6.66 0.01
CA PRO A 307 -1.36 -5.98 -1.03
C PRO A 307 -0.60 -5.86 -2.36
N MET A 308 0.66 -6.29 -2.39
CA MET A 308 1.57 -6.21 -3.53
C MET A 308 2.45 -7.46 -3.61
N THR A 309 2.83 -7.87 -4.82
CA THR A 309 3.74 -9.01 -5.02
C THR A 309 5.16 -8.61 -4.62
N TRP A 310 5.82 -9.46 -3.84
CA TRP A 310 7.23 -9.30 -3.48
C TRP A 310 8.07 -10.08 -4.48
N TYR A 311 8.76 -9.34 -5.35
CA TYR A 311 9.57 -9.90 -6.42
C TYR A 311 11.02 -10.07 -5.97
N PRO A 312 11.73 -11.09 -6.49
CA PRO A 312 13.18 -11.15 -6.33
C PRO A 312 13.85 -10.06 -7.19
N GLN A 313 15.05 -9.63 -6.79
CA GLN A 313 15.78 -8.53 -7.45
C GLN A 313 15.97 -8.78 -8.96
N GLU A 314 16.25 -10.02 -9.37
CA GLU A 314 16.46 -10.36 -10.79
C GLU A 314 15.24 -10.10 -11.67
N TYR A 315 14.05 -9.93 -11.09
CA TYR A 315 12.84 -9.58 -11.82
C TYR A 315 12.98 -8.25 -12.57
N LEU A 316 13.75 -7.31 -12.01
CA LEU A 316 13.99 -6.00 -12.62
C LEU A 316 14.87 -6.06 -13.87
N ASN A 317 15.62 -7.15 -14.08
CA ASN A 317 16.51 -7.30 -15.25
C ASN A 317 15.75 -7.28 -16.58
N ASN A 318 14.48 -7.71 -16.56
CA ASN A 318 13.64 -7.80 -17.75
C ASN A 318 12.41 -6.87 -17.68
N LEU A 319 12.38 -5.93 -16.73
CA LEU A 319 11.23 -5.05 -16.48
C LEU A 319 11.65 -3.57 -16.45
N PRO A 320 11.87 -2.93 -17.62
CA PRO A 320 12.16 -1.50 -17.67
C PRO A 320 11.03 -0.70 -17.03
N MET A 321 11.37 0.27 -16.17
CA MET A 321 10.37 1.08 -15.46
C MET A 321 9.46 1.88 -16.40
N THR A 322 9.91 2.18 -17.62
CA THR A 322 9.16 2.90 -18.65
C THR A 322 8.15 2.03 -19.40
N THR A 323 8.22 0.69 -19.28
CA THR A 323 7.31 -0.23 -19.96
C THR A 323 6.08 -0.47 -19.10
N MET A 324 4.90 -0.03 -19.57
CA MET A 324 3.62 -0.12 -18.84
C MET A 324 2.76 -1.32 -19.23
N ASP A 325 3.31 -2.24 -20.03
CA ASP A 325 2.62 -3.47 -20.43
C ASP A 325 2.27 -4.30 -19.17
N MET A 326 0.98 -4.49 -18.91
CA MET A 326 0.54 -5.24 -17.72
C MET A 326 0.69 -6.75 -17.86
N ARG A 327 0.85 -7.24 -19.10
CA ARG A 327 0.85 -8.66 -19.47
C ARG A 327 2.25 -9.12 -19.85
N ALA A 328 2.52 -10.40 -19.64
CA ALA A 328 3.71 -11.04 -20.14
C ALA A 328 3.75 -11.02 -21.67
N ASP A 329 4.93 -10.79 -22.22
CA ASP A 329 5.22 -10.97 -23.65
C ASP A 329 6.44 -11.89 -23.79
N PRO A 330 6.22 -13.19 -24.03
CA PRO A 330 7.29 -14.16 -24.19
C PRO A 330 8.26 -13.83 -25.33
N SER A 331 7.80 -13.12 -26.37
CA SER A 331 8.65 -12.76 -27.51
C SER A 331 9.74 -11.75 -27.16
N ARG A 332 9.50 -10.94 -26.12
CA ARG A 332 10.42 -9.93 -25.61
C ARG A 332 11.08 -10.31 -24.29
N ASN A 333 10.89 -11.56 -23.84
CA ASN A 333 11.25 -12.02 -22.50
C ASN A 333 10.71 -11.10 -21.39
N TYR A 334 9.57 -10.43 -21.65
CA TYR A 334 8.99 -9.46 -20.74
C TYR A 334 7.99 -10.17 -19.84
N PRO A 335 8.19 -10.17 -18.51
CA PRO A 335 7.35 -10.95 -17.61
C PRO A 335 5.96 -10.29 -17.40
N GLY A 336 5.79 -9.01 -17.70
CA GLY A 336 4.59 -8.24 -17.32
C GLY A 336 4.72 -7.64 -15.92
N ARG A 337 3.81 -6.77 -15.51
CA ARG A 337 3.83 -6.19 -14.15
C ARG A 337 3.03 -6.99 -13.11
N THR A 338 2.40 -8.09 -13.51
CA THR A 338 1.48 -8.86 -12.66
C THR A 338 1.89 -10.34 -12.60
N TYR A 339 2.37 -10.81 -11.44
CA TYR A 339 2.55 -12.24 -11.14
C TYR A 339 1.70 -12.70 -9.97
N ARG A 340 1.46 -14.02 -9.94
CA ARG A 340 0.57 -14.71 -9.01
C ARG A 340 1.35 -15.49 -7.97
N VAL A 341 0.80 -15.56 -6.77
CA VAL A 341 1.16 -16.55 -5.74
C VAL A 341 -0.13 -17.16 -5.20
N HIS A 342 -0.11 -18.47 -4.99
CA HIS A 342 -1.19 -19.27 -4.40
C HIS A 342 -0.79 -19.61 -2.96
N VAL A 343 -1.73 -19.53 -2.01
CA VAL A 343 -1.51 -20.01 -0.64
C VAL A 343 -2.79 -20.60 -0.08
N ASP A 344 -2.71 -21.86 0.31
CA ASP A 344 -3.72 -22.66 0.99
C ASP A 344 -4.00 -22.09 2.38
N VAL A 345 -5.26 -22.05 2.82
CA VAL A 345 -5.57 -21.74 4.22
C VAL A 345 -6.62 -22.67 4.80
N LYS A 346 -6.21 -23.40 5.83
CA LYS A 346 -7.06 -24.13 6.77
C LYS A 346 -6.58 -23.81 8.19
N ASN A 347 -7.42 -23.23 9.04
CA ASN A 347 -7.07 -23.04 10.46
C ASN A 347 -7.29 -24.36 11.21
N THR A 348 -6.26 -25.20 11.29
CA THR A 348 -6.24 -26.42 12.12
C THR A 348 -5.53 -26.19 13.47
N GLY A 349 -5.29 -24.93 13.84
CA GLY A 349 -4.52 -24.54 15.01
C GLY A 349 -5.34 -24.46 16.30
N SER A 350 -4.62 -24.33 17.42
CA SER A 350 -5.18 -24.22 18.77
C SER A 350 -5.42 -22.79 19.25
N ARG A 351 -5.34 -21.80 18.35
CA ARG A 351 -5.46 -20.37 18.68
C ARG A 351 -6.45 -19.67 17.76
N ASP A 352 -7.16 -18.71 18.35
CA ASP A 352 -8.04 -17.79 17.61
C ASP A 352 -7.21 -17.03 16.57
N GLY A 353 -7.78 -16.77 15.40
CA GLY A 353 -7.07 -16.06 14.34
C GLY A 353 -8.01 -15.19 13.53
N SER A 354 -7.45 -14.17 12.89
CA SER A 354 -8.13 -13.50 11.77
C SER A 354 -7.61 -14.07 10.47
N HIS A 355 -8.52 -14.33 9.53
CA HIS A 355 -8.21 -14.77 8.19
C HIS A 355 -8.72 -13.74 7.19
N THR A 356 -7.83 -13.29 6.30
CA THR A 356 -8.20 -12.43 5.17
C THR A 356 -8.41 -13.33 3.95
N LEU A 357 -9.68 -13.49 3.56
CA LEU A 357 -10.13 -14.23 2.39
C LEU A 357 -9.96 -13.35 1.15
N LEU A 358 -9.26 -13.84 0.14
CA LEU A 358 -9.13 -13.18 -1.17
C LEU A 358 -9.83 -14.04 -2.23
N VAL A 359 -10.76 -13.45 -2.97
CA VAL A 359 -11.49 -14.13 -4.06
C VAL A 359 -11.02 -13.58 -5.38
N PHE A 360 -10.46 -14.43 -6.22
CA PHE A 360 -10.02 -14.08 -7.56
C PHE A 360 -10.94 -14.66 -8.62
N SER A 361 -11.13 -13.97 -9.75
CA SER A 361 -11.82 -14.51 -10.93
C SER A 361 -10.87 -14.68 -12.11
N SER A 362 -10.95 -15.80 -12.82
CA SER A 362 -10.39 -16.01 -14.15
C SER A 362 -11.52 -16.00 -15.19
N PRO A 363 -11.48 -15.13 -16.21
CA PRO A 363 -12.46 -15.16 -17.29
C PRO A 363 -12.29 -16.42 -18.18
N PRO A 364 -13.26 -16.69 -19.07
CA PRO A 364 -13.14 -17.66 -20.15
C PRO A 364 -11.83 -17.47 -20.92
N GLY A 365 -11.19 -18.58 -21.31
CA GLY A 365 -9.84 -18.58 -21.87
C GLY A 365 -9.66 -17.74 -23.14
N GLY A 366 -8.41 -17.32 -23.37
CA GLY A 366 -7.97 -16.62 -24.57
C GLY A 366 -6.79 -15.68 -24.27
N ASP A 367 -5.97 -15.36 -25.26
CA ASP A 367 -4.78 -14.50 -25.10
C ASP A 367 -5.14 -13.06 -24.66
N TRP A 368 -6.42 -12.70 -24.79
CA TRP A 368 -6.97 -11.43 -24.36
C TRP A 368 -7.31 -11.38 -22.86
N ALA A 369 -7.41 -12.52 -22.17
CA ALA A 369 -7.87 -12.61 -20.80
C ALA A 369 -6.73 -12.43 -19.79
N PRO A 370 -6.88 -11.57 -18.75
CA PRO A 370 -5.97 -11.64 -17.61
C PRO A 370 -6.11 -13.03 -16.99
N GLN A 371 -5.01 -13.58 -16.48
CA GLN A 371 -5.11 -14.94 -15.97
C GLN A 371 -6.11 -15.01 -14.78
N LYS A 372 -6.02 -14.08 -13.80
CA LYS A 372 -6.95 -13.91 -12.65
C LYS A 372 -6.97 -12.44 -12.20
N GLN A 373 -8.04 -11.97 -11.58
CA GLN A 373 -8.16 -10.65 -10.94
C GLN A 373 -8.88 -10.73 -9.59
N LEU A 374 -8.49 -9.92 -8.60
CA LEU A 374 -9.20 -9.87 -7.32
C LEU A 374 -10.60 -9.28 -7.54
N VAL A 375 -11.63 -10.00 -7.11
CA VAL A 375 -13.05 -9.61 -7.30
C VAL A 375 -13.78 -9.38 -5.99
N ALA A 376 -13.26 -9.91 -4.88
CA ALA A 376 -13.74 -9.63 -3.54
C ALA A 376 -12.67 -9.98 -2.50
N PHE A 377 -12.75 -9.40 -1.31
CA PHE A 377 -12.03 -9.83 -0.14
C PHE A 377 -12.89 -9.65 1.11
N GLU A 378 -12.69 -10.49 2.12
CA GLU A 378 -13.38 -10.41 3.40
C GLU A 378 -12.41 -10.74 4.54
N LYS A 379 -12.48 -10.01 5.65
CA LYS A 379 -11.70 -10.32 6.84
C LYS A 379 -12.61 -10.94 7.89
N VAL A 380 -12.24 -12.14 8.34
CA VAL A 380 -13.09 -12.95 9.22
C VAL A 380 -12.29 -13.37 10.45
N SER A 381 -12.85 -13.11 11.62
CA SER A 381 -12.36 -13.68 12.87
C SER A 381 -12.97 -15.05 13.08
N VAL A 382 -12.10 -16.04 13.36
CA VAL A 382 -12.48 -17.44 13.57
C VAL A 382 -11.80 -17.91 14.86
N ARG A 383 -12.59 -18.37 15.83
CA ARG A 383 -12.05 -18.93 17.08
C ARG A 383 -11.42 -20.30 16.84
N ALA A 384 -10.54 -20.73 17.73
CA ALA A 384 -9.95 -22.06 17.69
C ALA A 384 -11.03 -23.14 17.65
N GLY A 385 -10.96 -24.03 16.65
CA GLY A 385 -11.92 -25.12 16.45
C GLY A 385 -13.29 -24.69 15.89
N GLU A 386 -13.53 -23.41 15.63
CA GLU A 386 -14.78 -22.90 15.07
C GLU A 386 -14.80 -23.02 13.54
N GLN A 387 -15.96 -23.33 12.96
CA GLN A 387 -16.22 -23.20 11.53
C GLN A 387 -17.22 -22.06 11.29
N ARG A 388 -16.84 -21.09 10.45
CA ARG A 388 -17.69 -19.95 10.12
C ARG A 388 -18.02 -19.91 8.63
N ARG A 389 -19.30 -19.75 8.30
CA ARG A 389 -19.74 -19.50 6.91
C ARG A 389 -19.54 -18.02 6.60
N VAL A 390 -18.86 -17.74 5.49
CA VAL A 390 -18.59 -16.38 5.00
C VAL A 390 -19.41 -16.16 3.74
N GLY A 391 -20.32 -15.19 3.76
CA GLY A 391 -21.04 -14.77 2.58
C GLY A 391 -20.20 -13.73 1.81
N VAL A 392 -19.95 -13.97 0.53
CA VAL A 392 -19.22 -13.03 -0.33
C VAL A 392 -20.12 -12.62 -1.50
N SER A 393 -20.32 -11.32 -1.69
CA SER A 393 -21.14 -10.78 -2.78
C SER A 393 -20.26 -10.24 -3.90
N ILE A 394 -20.42 -10.76 -5.13
CA ILE A 394 -19.64 -10.34 -6.30
C ILE A 394 -20.57 -9.62 -7.30
N ARG A 395 -20.31 -8.33 -7.56
CA ARG A 395 -21.02 -7.59 -8.62
C ARG A 395 -20.49 -8.00 -10.00
N VAL A 396 -21.18 -8.94 -10.65
CA VAL A 396 -20.82 -9.55 -11.95
C VAL A 396 -20.41 -8.52 -13.00
N CYS A 397 -21.25 -7.52 -13.28
CA CYS A 397 -20.99 -6.54 -14.34
C CYS A 397 -19.73 -5.69 -14.12
N LYS A 398 -19.34 -5.49 -12.86
CA LYS A 398 -18.15 -4.72 -12.51
C LYS A 398 -16.92 -5.62 -12.47
N TYR A 399 -17.00 -6.74 -11.77
CA TYR A 399 -15.83 -7.52 -11.36
C TYR A 399 -15.55 -8.77 -12.22
N LEU A 400 -16.49 -9.21 -13.07
CA LEU A 400 -16.24 -10.28 -14.06
C LEU A 400 -16.03 -9.73 -15.48
N SER A 401 -16.04 -8.40 -15.61
CA SER A 401 -15.74 -7.73 -16.86
C SER A 401 -14.23 -7.69 -17.15
N VAL A 402 -13.89 -7.64 -18.43
CA VAL A 402 -12.56 -7.35 -18.96
C VAL A 402 -12.59 -6.10 -19.83
N VAL A 403 -11.43 -5.51 -20.08
CA VAL A 403 -11.29 -4.38 -21.00
C VAL A 403 -10.77 -4.91 -22.34
N ASP A 404 -11.48 -4.62 -23.42
CA ASP A 404 -11.04 -4.98 -24.77
C ASP A 404 -9.97 -4.01 -25.31
N ARG A 405 -9.48 -4.27 -26.53
CA ARG A 405 -8.43 -3.45 -27.16
C ARG A 405 -8.86 -2.01 -27.46
N LEU A 406 -10.16 -1.70 -27.41
CA LEU A 406 -10.71 -0.37 -27.63
C LEU A 406 -10.98 0.36 -26.31
N GLY A 407 -10.61 -0.23 -25.17
CA GLY A 407 -10.91 0.34 -23.85
C GLY A 407 -12.34 0.08 -23.38
N VAL A 408 -13.13 -0.72 -24.10
CA VAL A 408 -14.52 -1.00 -23.75
C VAL A 408 -14.58 -2.15 -22.76
N ARG A 409 -15.29 -1.94 -21.65
CA ARG A 409 -15.49 -2.93 -20.62
C ARG A 409 -16.59 -3.92 -21.06
N ARG A 410 -16.23 -5.20 -21.24
CA ARG A 410 -17.12 -6.27 -21.70
C ARG A 410 -17.17 -7.41 -20.71
N ILE A 411 -18.30 -8.12 -20.66
CA ILE A 411 -18.44 -9.35 -19.87
C ILE A 411 -18.29 -10.53 -20.84
N PRO A 412 -17.21 -11.31 -20.75
CA PRO A 412 -17.08 -12.51 -21.57
C PRO A 412 -18.15 -13.53 -21.18
N MET A 413 -18.82 -14.10 -22.19
CA MET A 413 -19.75 -15.22 -21.98
C MET A 413 -18.96 -16.53 -21.85
N GLY A 414 -19.52 -17.49 -21.12
CA GLY A 414 -18.90 -18.78 -20.83
C GLY A 414 -18.45 -18.93 -19.38
N GLU A 415 -17.57 -19.90 -19.13
CA GLU A 415 -17.15 -20.28 -17.78
C GLU A 415 -16.11 -19.32 -17.19
N HIS A 416 -16.48 -18.66 -16.10
CA HIS A 416 -15.58 -17.93 -15.21
C HIS A 416 -15.18 -18.82 -14.03
N GLY A 417 -13.89 -18.87 -13.72
CA GLY A 417 -13.37 -19.56 -12.54
C GLY A 417 -13.22 -18.62 -11.37
N LEU A 418 -13.91 -18.85 -10.25
CA LEU A 418 -13.67 -18.18 -8.97
C LEU A 418 -12.68 -18.98 -8.13
N HIS A 419 -11.66 -18.34 -7.59
CA HIS A 419 -10.57 -18.94 -6.85
C HIS A 419 -10.52 -18.37 -5.44
N ILE A 420 -10.56 -19.25 -4.44
CA ILE A 420 -10.50 -18.92 -3.01
C ILE A 420 -9.45 -19.84 -2.39
N GLY A 421 -8.23 -19.33 -2.17
CA GLY A 421 -7.09 -20.22 -1.97
C GLY A 421 -6.96 -21.18 -3.16
N ASP A 422 -6.96 -22.49 -2.90
CA ASP A 422 -6.87 -23.54 -3.93
C ASP A 422 -8.23 -24.02 -4.44
N ALA A 423 -9.31 -23.63 -3.77
CA ALA A 423 -10.64 -23.97 -4.21
C ALA A 423 -10.97 -23.19 -5.49
N ARG A 424 -11.32 -23.92 -6.56
CA ARG A 424 -11.87 -23.36 -7.79
C ARG A 424 -13.36 -23.68 -7.89
N HIS A 425 -14.19 -22.64 -8.00
CA HIS A 425 -15.60 -22.73 -8.36
C HIS A 425 -15.80 -22.21 -9.77
N ALA A 426 -16.74 -22.77 -10.52
CA ALA A 426 -17.07 -22.33 -11.87
C ALA A 426 -18.45 -21.63 -11.87
N ILE A 427 -18.55 -20.51 -12.58
CA ILE A 427 -19.81 -19.82 -12.86
C ILE A 427 -19.90 -19.61 -14.37
N SER A 428 -20.96 -20.11 -14.99
CA SER A 428 -21.23 -19.85 -16.42
C SER A 428 -22.06 -18.58 -16.55
N LEU A 429 -21.63 -17.68 -17.45
CA LEU A 429 -22.42 -16.52 -17.86
C LEU A 429 -22.95 -16.76 -19.28
N GLU A 430 -24.27 -16.76 -19.42
CA GLU A 430 -24.96 -16.95 -20.70
C GLU A 430 -25.75 -15.71 -21.08
N ALA A 431 -25.77 -15.39 -22.37
CA ALA A 431 -26.60 -14.32 -22.89
C ALA A 431 -28.04 -14.84 -23.06
N GLN A 432 -28.99 -14.30 -22.30
CA GLN A 432 -30.40 -14.62 -22.50
C GLN A 432 -30.90 -13.89 -23.75
N THR A 433 -31.25 -14.63 -24.80
CA THR A 433 -31.94 -14.06 -25.97
C THR A 433 -33.37 -13.74 -25.57
N ILE A 434 -33.72 -12.46 -25.45
CA ILE A 434 -35.13 -12.05 -25.31
C ILE A 434 -35.78 -12.32 -26.67
N GLY A 435 -36.81 -13.17 -26.69
CA GLY A 435 -37.41 -13.73 -27.89
C GLY A 435 -37.76 -12.69 -28.96
N VAL A 436 -37.35 -12.98 -30.20
CA VAL A 436 -37.80 -12.23 -31.38
C VAL A 436 -39.29 -12.51 -31.58
N ILE A 437 -40.13 -11.49 -31.41
CA ILE A 437 -41.48 -11.52 -31.98
C ILE A 437 -41.29 -11.43 -33.48
N ARG A 438 -41.44 -12.55 -34.19
CA ARG A 438 -41.65 -12.54 -35.64
C ARG A 438 -43.09 -12.10 -35.87
N SER A 439 -43.26 -10.95 -36.52
CA SER A 439 -44.54 -10.50 -37.07
C SER A 439 -45.06 -11.47 -38.12
#